data_AF-A0A6B3CNX3-F1
#
_entry.id   AF-A0A6B3CNX3-F1
#
_cell.length_a   1.000
_cell.length_b   1.000
_cell.length_c   1.000
_cell.angle_alpha   90.00
_cell.angle_beta   90.00
_cell.angle_gamma   90.00
#
_symmetry.space_group_name_H-M   'P 1'
#
loop_
_entity.id
_entity.type
_entity.pdbx_description
1 polymer ?
#
loop_
_entity_poly.entity_id
_entity_poly.type
_entity_poly.pdbx_seq_one_letter_code
_entity_poly.pdbx_strand_id
1 'polypeptide(L)' 'EDPKLGEIVVDGNGMTVYRFLKDEAWPKPVSACTGACLEKWPVVAPVRANDTEGVEKKGLMSFTRPDGAAQQTVDCWPI' A
#
# COMPACT_ATOMS: atom_id res chain seq x y z
N GLU A 1 -1.79 -13.00 -11.46
CA GLU A 1 -3.23 -12.96 -11.83
C GLU A 1 -3.98 -13.94 -10.96
N ASP A 2 -4.95 -13.46 -10.19
CA ASP A 2 -5.86 -14.29 -9.40
C ASP A 2 -7.12 -14.63 -10.25
N PRO A 3 -7.57 -15.89 -10.27
CA PRO A 3 -8.68 -16.31 -11.13
C PRO A 3 -10.04 -15.67 -10.79
N LYS A 4 -10.18 -15.02 -9.62
CA LYS A 4 -11.41 -14.33 -9.19
C LYS A 4 -11.25 -12.83 -9.12
N LEU A 5 -10.08 -12.34 -8.71
CA LEU A 5 -9.80 -10.92 -8.47
C LEU A 5 -9.06 -10.24 -9.63
N GLY A 6 -8.52 -11.00 -10.58
CA GLY A 6 -7.73 -10.47 -11.68
C GLY A 6 -6.32 -10.07 -11.25
N GLU A 7 -5.83 -8.92 -11.72
CA GLU A 7 -4.53 -8.40 -11.30
C GLU A 7 -4.63 -7.80 -9.90
N ILE A 8 -3.83 -8.34 -8.98
CA ILE A 8 -3.76 -7.90 -7.58
C ILE A 8 -2.31 -7.67 -7.19
N VAL A 9 -2.11 -6.77 -6.24
CA VAL A 9 -0.82 -6.56 -5.59
C VAL A 9 -0.74 -7.49 -4.38
N VAL A 10 0.42 -8.09 -4.18
CA VAL A 10 0.73 -8.97 -3.05
C VAL A 10 2.05 -8.54 -2.41
N ASP A 11 2.23 -8.87 -1.13
CA ASP A 11 3.50 -8.68 -0.43
C ASP A 11 4.51 -9.80 -0.78
N GLY A 12 5.73 -9.69 -0.23
CA GLY A 12 6.79 -10.69 -0.44
C GLY A 12 6.48 -12.09 0.13
N ASN A 13 5.43 -12.22 0.94
CA ASN A 13 4.95 -13.50 1.47
C ASN A 13 3.78 -14.07 0.65
N GLY A 14 3.35 -13.38 -0.42
CA GLY A 14 2.21 -13.76 -1.25
C GLY A 14 0.85 -13.37 -0.66
N MET A 15 0.81 -12.51 0.37
CA MET A 15 -0.43 -12.03 0.97
C MET A 15 -0.96 -10.82 0.19
N THR A 16 -2.27 -10.78 -0.07
CA THR A 16 -2.92 -9.65 -0.73
C THR A 16 -2.79 -8.38 0.12
N VAL A 17 -2.33 -7.29 -0.49
CA VAL A 17 -2.31 -5.97 0.15
C VAL A 17 -3.62 -5.25 -0.11
N TYR A 18 -4.04 -4.38 0.81
CA TYR A 18 -5.38 -3.81 0.79
C TYR A 18 -5.34 -2.29 0.87
N ARG A 19 -6.04 -1.66 -0.08
CA ARG A 19 -6.33 -0.23 -0.03
C ARG A 19 -7.50 0.05 0.91
N PHE A 20 -7.33 0.99 1.84
CA PHE A 20 -8.44 1.45 2.66
C PHE A 20 -9.21 2.57 1.95
N LEU A 21 -10.53 2.45 1.85
CA LEU A 21 -11.36 3.37 1.05
C LEU A 21 -11.33 4.82 1.56
N LYS A 22 -11.03 5.03 2.84
CA LYS A 22 -10.95 6.36 3.44
C LYS A 22 -9.56 7.00 3.32
N ASP A 23 -8.61 6.31 2.70
CA ASP A 23 -7.27 6.87 2.47
C ASP A 23 -7.34 7.95 1.39
N GLU A 24 -6.43 8.91 1.50
CA GLU A 24 -6.25 9.98 0.53
C GLU A 24 -4.97 9.72 -0.26
N ALA A 25 -5.01 9.97 -1.58
CA ALA A 25 -3.88 9.80 -2.47
C ALA A 25 -3.22 11.15 -2.79
N TRP A 26 -3.31 11.62 -4.04
CA TRP A 26 -2.74 12.90 -4.45
C TRP A 26 -3.60 14.09 -3.97
N PRO A 27 -3.02 15.25 -3.58
CA PRO A 27 -1.60 15.64 -3.66
C PRO A 27 -0.73 15.18 -2.49
N LYS A 28 -1.34 14.72 -1.40
CA LYS A 28 -0.63 14.27 -0.21
C LYS A 28 -1.24 12.96 0.26
N PRO A 29 -0.51 11.84 0.18
CA PRO A 29 -1.03 10.57 0.66
C PRO A 29 -1.23 10.62 2.17
N VAL A 30 -2.41 10.19 2.61
CA VAL A 30 -2.78 10.09 4.03
C VAL A 30 -3.51 8.77 4.22
N SER A 31 -3.01 7.93 5.12
CA SER A 31 -3.81 6.79 5.56
C SER A 31 -4.73 7.21 6.71
N ALA A 32 -6.02 6.96 6.54
CA ALA A 32 -7.04 7.18 7.55
C ALA A 32 -7.15 5.99 8.52
N CYS A 33 -6.55 4.86 8.18
CA CYS A 33 -6.48 3.71 9.08
C CYS A 33 -5.41 3.98 10.14
N THR A 34 -5.77 4.44 11.35
CA THR A 34 -4.89 4.47 12.52
C THR A 34 -5.48 3.76 13.74
N GLY A 35 -4.65 3.40 14.71
CA GLY A 35 -5.09 2.74 15.95
C GLY A 35 -5.65 1.33 15.70
N ALA A 36 -6.86 1.04 16.19
CA ALA A 36 -7.45 -0.31 16.18
C ALA A 36 -7.62 -0.92 14.77
N CYS A 37 -7.66 -0.11 13.71
CA CYS A 37 -7.74 -0.66 12.36
C CYS A 37 -6.46 -1.43 11.97
N LEU A 38 -5.30 -1.11 12.57
CA LEU A 38 -4.00 -1.73 12.27
C LEU A 38 -3.94 -3.20 12.69
N GLU A 39 -4.80 -3.62 13.62
CA GLU A 39 -4.94 -5.02 14.00
C GLU A 39 -5.52 -5.88 12.87
N LYS A 40 -6.31 -5.26 11.99
CA LYS A 40 -6.96 -5.92 10.85
C LYS A 40 -6.26 -5.64 9.54
N TRP A 41 -5.70 -4.45 9.41
CA TRP A 41 -5.05 -3.95 8.20
C TRP A 41 -3.66 -3.45 8.58
N PRO A 42 -2.67 -4.37 8.69
CA PRO A 42 -1.29 -4.00 8.98
C PRO A 42 -0.73 -3.06 7.91
N VAL A 43 0.20 -2.21 8.30
CA VAL A 43 0.87 -1.28 7.38
C VAL A 43 1.74 -2.08 6.40
N VAL A 44 1.60 -1.80 5.10
CA VAL A 44 2.55 -2.31 4.10
C VAL A 44 3.80 -1.47 4.11
N ALA A 45 4.90 -2.08 4.55
CA ALA A 45 6.20 -1.42 4.62
C ALA A 45 6.69 -1.01 3.23
N PRO A 46 7.40 0.12 3.10
CA PRO A 46 8.02 0.52 1.85
C PRO A 46 8.99 -0.52 1.32
N VAL A 47 8.98 -0.73 0.00
CA VAL A 47 9.91 -1.59 -0.72
C VAL A 47 10.63 -0.80 -1.81
N ARG A 48 11.83 -1.24 -2.20
CA ARG A 48 12.51 -0.60 -3.33
C ARG A 48 11.79 -1.01 -4.61
N ALA A 49 11.67 -0.08 -5.56
CA ALA A 49 11.05 -0.33 -6.86
C ALA A 49 11.74 -1.43 -7.70
N ASN A 50 12.97 -1.83 -7.35
CA ASN A 50 13.66 -2.94 -8.00
C ASN A 50 13.37 -4.29 -7.34
N ASP A 51 12.78 -4.28 -6.14
CA ASP A 51 12.39 -5.48 -5.40
C ASP A 51 10.91 -5.85 -5.67
N THR A 52 10.24 -5.10 -6.55
CA THR A 52 8.85 -5.35 -6.98
C THR A 52 8.80 -5.96 -8.38
N GLU A 53 7.91 -6.92 -8.59
CA GLU A 53 7.65 -7.54 -9.88
C GLU A 53 6.23 -7.23 -10.35
N GLY A 54 6.05 -6.92 -11.64
CA GLY A 54 4.73 -6.66 -12.24
C GLY A 54 4.05 -5.33 -11.87
N VAL A 55 4.57 -4.58 -10.88
CA VAL A 55 4.03 -3.27 -10.48
C VAL A 55 4.68 -2.14 -11.30
N GLU A 56 3.87 -1.17 -11.75
CA GLU A 56 4.39 0.02 -12.38
C GLU A 56 5.27 0.84 -11.42
N LYS A 57 6.51 1.12 -11.84
CA LYS A 57 7.46 1.91 -11.03
C LYS A 57 7.04 3.38 -10.91
N LYS A 58 6.27 3.88 -11.88
CA LYS A 58 5.74 5.24 -11.85
C LYS A 58 4.61 5.29 -10.82
N GLY A 59 4.70 6.22 -9.87
CA GLY A 59 3.71 6.35 -8.80
C GLY A 59 3.89 5.36 -7.64
N LEU A 60 4.89 4.48 -7.71
CA LEU A 60 5.35 3.67 -6.57
C LEU A 60 6.22 4.55 -5.67
N MET A 61 5.69 4.97 -4.52
CA MET A 61 6.37 5.89 -3.60
C MET A 61 6.15 5.45 -2.16
N SER A 62 6.84 6.10 -1.22
CA SER A 62 6.59 5.91 0.21
C SER A 62 6.21 7.24 0.85
N PHE A 63 5.41 7.18 1.90
CA PHE A 63 5.10 8.35 2.72
C PHE A 63 5.14 8.02 4.19
N THR A 64 5.32 9.07 5.01
CA THR A 64 5.22 8.96 6.46
C THR A 64 3.77 9.21 6.87
N ARG A 65 3.19 8.22 7.54
CA ARG A 65 1.83 8.26 8.06
C ARG A 65 1.71 9.17 9.28
N PRO A 66 0.49 9.56 9.68
CA PRO A 66 0.26 10.37 10.88
C PRO A 66 0.73 9.70 12.18
N ASP A 67 0.79 8.36 12.22
CA ASP A 67 1.28 7.57 13.35
C ASP A 67 2.81 7.41 13.36
N GLY A 68 3.52 7.99 12.39
CA GLY A 68 4.98 7.96 12.26
C GLY A 68 5.53 6.76 11.49
N ALA A 69 4.70 5.78 11.15
CA ALA A 69 5.14 4.65 10.32
C ALA A 69 5.31 5.06 8.86
N ALA A 70 6.25 4.42 8.16
CA ALA A 70 6.37 4.56 6.71
C ALA A 70 5.48 3.53 6.01
N GLN A 71 4.84 3.93 4.91
CA GLN A 71 3.96 3.05 4.13
C GLN A 71 4.19 3.20 2.64
N GLN A 72 3.99 2.10 1.92
CA GLN A 72 4.05 2.02 0.47
C GLN A 72 2.81 2.65 -0.18
N THR A 73 2.99 3.29 -1.32
CA THR A 73 1.92 3.68 -2.22
C THR A 73 2.10 3.03 -3.59
N VAL A 74 0.98 2.76 -4.27
CA VAL A 74 0.93 2.36 -5.68
C VAL A 74 0.00 3.32 -6.40
N ASP A 75 0.44 3.89 -7.52
CA ASP A 75 -0.28 4.97 -8.21
C ASP A 75 -0.72 6.11 -7.27
N CYS A 76 0.19 6.51 -6.37
CA CYS A 76 -0.05 7.51 -5.32
C CYS A 76 -1.08 7.12 -4.23
N TRP A 77 -1.71 5.94 -4.30
CA TRP A 77 -2.63 5.45 -3.28
C TRP A 77 -1.91 4.68 -2.17
N PRO A 78 -2.17 4.96 -0.88
CA PRO A 78 -1.71 4.10 0.22
C PRO A 78 -2.25 2.67 0.06
N ILE A 79 -1.37 1.69 0.28
CA ILE A 79 -1.69 0.25 0.25
C ILE A 79 -1.11 -0.50 1.44
#